data_AF-A0A2K8T8A5-F1
#
_entry.id   AF-A0A2K8T8A5-F1
#
_cell.length_a   1.000
_cell.length_b   1.000
_cell.length_c   1.000
_cell.angle_alpha   90.00
_cell.angle_beta   90.00
_cell.angle_gamma   90.00
#
_symmetry.space_group_name_H-M   'P 1'
#
loop_
_entity.id
_entity.type
_entity.pdbx_description
1 polymer ?
#
loop_
_entity_poly.entity_id
_entity_poly.type
_entity_poly.pdbx_seq_one_letter_code
_entity_poly.pdbx_strand_id
1 'polypeptide(L)'
;MGAIMSAVLVAYKNKLDLSFEIGMNAASQVALLVIPTLIIASSVVGKPVDFLFSPPQIAALIGSVLIMTQISQDGRCNWLNGLQMLIFFGVISVLFFYDPT
;
A
#
# COMPACT_ATOMS: atom_id res chain seq x y z
N MET A 1 -0.75 -9.29 9.98
CA MET A 1 -0.64 -10.51 9.17
C MET A 1 -2.00 -11.06 8.71
N GLY A 2 -3.00 -11.19 9.60
CA GLY A 2 -4.28 -11.82 9.23
C GLY A 2 -5.15 -11.07 8.21
N ALA A 3 -5.18 -9.74 8.23
CA ALA A 3 -6.12 -8.96 7.40
C ALA A 3 -5.94 -9.15 5.89
N ILE A 4 -4.69 -9.13 5.41
CA ILE A 4 -4.35 -9.35 3.98
C ILE A 4 -4.62 -10.79 3.54
N MET A 5 -4.37 -11.77 4.41
CA MET A 5 -4.73 -13.17 4.12
C MET A 5 -6.25 -13.32 4.04
N SER A 6 -6.98 -12.73 4.99
CA SER A 6 -8.44 -12.69 4.98
C SER A 6 -9.00 -12.00 3.74
N ALA A 7 -8.36 -10.93 3.25
CA ALA A 7 -8.76 -10.27 2.01
C ALA A 7 -8.70 -11.24 0.81
N VAL A 8 -7.60 -11.99 0.66
CA VAL A 8 -7.47 -13.02 -0.39
C VAL A 8 -8.54 -14.11 -0.28
N LEU A 9 -8.84 -14.57 0.95
CA LEU A 9 -9.92 -15.53 1.19
C LEU A 9 -11.31 -14.97 0.83
N VAL A 10 -11.56 -13.69 1.11
CA VAL A 10 -12.81 -13.00 0.78
C VAL A 10 -12.92 -12.77 -0.73
N ALA A 11 -11.82 -12.45 -1.41
CA ALA A 11 -11.74 -12.37 -2.86
C ALA A 11 -12.06 -13.72 -3.52
N TYR A 12 -11.55 -14.83 -2.98
CA TYR A 12 -11.87 -16.18 -3.44
C TYR A 12 -13.37 -16.51 -3.32
N LYS A 13 -14.07 -15.90 -2.36
CA LYS A 13 -15.53 -16.00 -2.20
C LYS A 13 -16.31 -15.06 -3.12
N ASN A 14 -15.67 -14.54 -4.18
CA ASN A 14 -16.25 -13.63 -5.16
C ASN A 14 -16.78 -12.31 -4.56
N LYS A 15 -16.24 -11.90 -3.41
CA LYS A 15 -16.55 -10.63 -2.73
C LYS A 15 -15.38 -9.66 -2.88
N LEU A 16 -15.08 -9.28 -4.12
CA LEU A 16 -13.92 -8.45 -4.43
C LEU A 16 -13.99 -7.07 -3.78
N ASP A 17 -15.16 -6.41 -3.78
CA ASP A 17 -15.31 -5.09 -3.16
C ASP A 17 -14.95 -5.09 -1.67
N LEU A 18 -15.40 -6.12 -0.94
CA LEU A 18 -15.06 -6.30 0.48
C LEU A 18 -13.58 -6.61 0.67
N SER A 19 -12.96 -7.39 -0.22
CA SER A 19 -11.51 -7.63 -0.19
C SER A 19 -10.72 -6.33 -0.38
N PHE A 20 -11.14 -5.48 -1.33
CA PHE A 20 -10.53 -4.18 -1.58
C PHE A 20 -10.69 -3.24 -0.39
N GLU A 21 -11.87 -3.19 0.21
CA GLU A 21 -12.14 -2.39 1.42
C GLU A 21 -11.25 -2.81 2.60
N ILE A 22 -11.12 -4.12 2.84
CA ILE A 22 -10.23 -4.66 3.89
C ILE A 22 -8.77 -4.23 3.63
N GLY A 23 -8.31 -4.33 2.37
CA GLY A 23 -6.96 -3.93 1.98
C GLY A 23 -6.70 -2.44 2.15
N MET A 24 -7.63 -1.60 1.70
CA MET A 24 -7.54 -0.13 1.80
C MET A 24 -7.55 0.32 3.27
N ASN A 25 -8.42 -0.25 4.10
CA ASN A 25 -8.48 0.07 5.52
C ASN A 25 -7.19 -0.34 6.25
N ALA A 26 -6.60 -1.49 5.89
CA ALA A 26 -5.33 -1.91 6.46
C ALA A 26 -4.18 -0.96 6.06
N ALA A 27 -4.12 -0.51 4.80
CA ALA A 27 -3.12 0.45 4.34
C ALA A 27 -3.29 1.82 5.04
N SER A 28 -4.52 2.32 5.15
CA SER A 28 -4.84 3.56 5.85
C SER A 28 -4.46 3.53 7.33
N GLN A 29 -4.64 2.38 8.01
CA GLN A 29 -4.18 2.23 9.40
C GLN A 29 -2.65 2.31 9.52
N VAL A 30 -1.92 1.76 8.56
CA VAL A 30 -0.45 1.89 8.54
C VAL A 30 -0.06 3.36 8.35
N ALA A 31 -0.71 4.06 7.41
CA ALA A 31 -0.43 5.47 7.13
C ALA A 31 -0.79 6.42 8.29
N LEU A 32 -1.96 6.24 8.90
CA LEU A 32 -2.50 7.18 9.89
C LEU A 32 -2.14 6.85 11.34
N LEU A 33 -1.87 5.58 11.66
CA LEU A 33 -1.60 5.15 13.03
C LEU A 33 -0.17 4.67 13.20
N VAL A 34 0.29 3.74 12.36
CA VAL A 34 1.58 3.07 12.56
C VAL A 34 2.74 4.04 12.35
N ILE A 35 2.72 4.80 11.25
CA ILE A 35 3.75 5.80 10.93
C ILE A 35 3.89 6.88 12.03
N PRO A 36 2.82 7.59 12.44
CA PRO A 36 2.94 8.60 13.50
C PRO A 36 3.39 8.02 14.84
N THR A 37 2.90 6.82 15.17
CA THR A 37 3.31 6.13 16.40
C THR A 37 4.80 5.78 16.38
N LEU A 38 5.33 5.35 15.23
CA LEU A 38 6.77 5.10 15.04
C LEU A 38 7.61 6.36 15.24
N ILE A 39 7.18 7.51 14.71
CA ILE A 39 7.88 8.79 14.86
C ILE A 39 7.92 9.21 16.34
N ILE A 40 6.79 9.13 17.04
CA ILE A 40 6.71 9.45 18.46
C ILE A 40 7.58 8.49 19.29
N ALA A 41 7.51 7.18 19.02
CA ALA A 41 8.31 6.18 19.71
C ALA A 41 9.82 6.36 19.45
N SER A 42 10.20 6.71 18.22
CA SER A 42 11.57 7.04 17.84
C SER A 42 12.12 8.24 18.63
N SER A 43 11.30 9.27 18.86
CA SER A 43 11.67 10.41 19.69
C SER A 43 11.94 10.01 21.16
N VAL A 44 11.26 8.98 21.67
CA VAL A 44 11.46 8.49 23.05
C VAL A 44 12.71 7.62 23.17
N VAL A 45 13.05 6.85 22.13
CA VAL A 45 14.23 5.96 22.09
C VAL A 45 15.54 6.73 21.77
N GLY A 46 15.44 8.01 21.43
CA GLY A 46 16.61 8.87 21.19
C GLY A 46 17.29 8.66 19.83
N LYS A 47 16.64 7.94 18.91
CA LYS A 47 17.06 7.78 17.52
C LYS A 47 16.00 8.40 16.63
N PRO A 48 16.13 9.68 16.21
CA PRO A 48 15.13 10.32 15.37
C PRO A 48 15.03 9.59 14.02
N VAL A 49 13.84 9.10 13.71
CA VAL A 49 13.46 8.57 12.41
C VAL A 49 12.75 9.70 11.70
N ASP A 50 13.48 10.35 10.79
CA ASP A 50 12.90 11.39 9.96
C ASP A 50 12.00 10.76 8.90
N PHE A 51 10.83 11.35 8.72
CA PHE A 51 9.87 10.94 7.69
C PHE A 51 10.22 11.56 6.33
N LEU A 52 11.50 11.53 5.98
CA LEU A 52 12.04 12.13 4.76
C LEU A 52 12.06 11.07 3.66
N PHE A 53 10.97 10.97 2.91
CA PHE A 53 10.94 10.13 1.72
C PHE A 53 11.71 10.79 0.58
N SER A 54 12.56 10.03 -0.11
CA SER A 54 13.21 10.50 -1.33
C SER A 54 12.15 10.79 -2.42
N PRO A 55 12.39 11.75 -3.33
CA PRO A 55 11.47 12.04 -4.43
C PRO A 55 10.92 10.81 -5.20
N PRO A 56 11.74 9.78 -5.55
CA PRO A 56 11.21 8.57 -6.19
C PRO A 56 10.25 7.76 -5.29
N GLN A 57 10.47 7.74 -3.97
CA GLN A 57 9.59 7.07 -3.00
C GLN A 57 8.23 7.76 -2.92
N ILE A 58 8.23 9.09 -2.90
CA ILE A 58 6.99 9.88 -2.92
C ILE A 58 6.23 9.66 -4.22
N ALA A 59 6.91 9.66 -5.37
CA ALA A 59 6.29 9.42 -6.67
C ALA A 59 5.66 8.01 -6.75
N ALA A 60 6.36 6.98 -6.28
CA ALA A 60 5.85 5.61 -6.23
C ALA A 60 4.64 5.46 -5.30
N LEU A 61 4.66 6.14 -4.14
CA LEU A 61 3.54 6.16 -3.19
C LEU A 61 2.31 6.81 -3.83
N ILE A 62 2.45 8.01 -4.40
CA ILE A 62 1.36 8.73 -5.04
C ILE A 62 0.81 7.92 -6.23
N GLY A 63 1.69 7.36 -7.06
CA GLY A 63 1.28 6.50 -8.19
C GLY A 63 0.48 5.28 -7.73
N SER A 64 0.88 4.63 -6.63
CA SER A 64 0.16 3.49 -6.05
C SER A 64 -1.25 3.90 -5.60
N VAL A 65 -1.37 5.04 -4.90
CA VAL A 65 -2.66 5.55 -4.43
C VAL A 65 -3.56 5.92 -5.61
N LEU A 66 -3.03 6.58 -6.63
CA LEU A 66 -3.80 6.96 -7.82
C LEU A 66 -4.38 5.74 -8.54
N ILE A 67 -3.56 4.72 -8.81
CA ILE A 67 -4.03 3.48 -9.46
C ILE A 67 -5.11 2.80 -8.61
N MET A 68 -4.91 2.76 -7.29
CA MET A 68 -5.89 2.20 -6.36
C MET A 68 -7.21 2.98 -6.37
N THR A 69 -7.16 4.31 -6.37
CA THR A 69 -8.35 5.17 -6.43
C THR A 69 -9.10 4.99 -7.75
N GLN A 70 -8.40 4.88 -8.87
CA GLN A 70 -9.02 4.63 -10.18
C GLN A 70 -9.77 3.30 -10.21
N ILE A 71 -9.13 2.20 -9.77
CA ILE A 71 -9.76 0.88 -9.72
C ILE A 71 -10.97 0.85 -8.77
N SER A 72 -10.91 1.61 -7.68
CA SER A 72 -12.04 1.75 -6.74
C SER A 72 -13.22 2.50 -7.36
N GLN A 73 -12.96 3.55 -8.14
CA GLN A 73 -14.01 4.35 -8.80
C GLN A 73 -14.72 3.62 -9.93
N ASP A 74 -14.01 2.74 -10.65
CA ASP A 74 -14.60 1.94 -11.73
C ASP A 74 -15.67 0.94 -11.24
N GLY A 75 -15.77 0.70 -9.92
CA GLY A 75 -16.83 -0.09 -9.29
C GLY A 75 -16.91 -1.57 -9.72
N ARG A 76 -15.96 -2.02 -10.55
CA ARG A 76 -15.82 -3.39 -11.03
C ARG A 76 -14.37 -3.82 -10.90
N CYS A 77 -14.09 -4.66 -9.90
CA CYS A 77 -12.79 -5.30 -9.79
C CYS A 77 -12.73 -6.54 -10.68
N ASN A 78 -11.87 -6.50 -11.70
CA ASN A 78 -11.59 -7.66 -12.55
C ASN A 78 -10.17 -8.20 -12.29
N TRP A 79 -9.90 -9.43 -12.71
CA TRP A 79 -8.57 -10.04 -12.58
C TRP A 79 -7.47 -9.19 -13.24
N LEU A 80 -7.80 -8.50 -14.34
CA LEU A 80 -6.88 -7.59 -15.01
C LEU A 80 -6.45 -6.40 -14.14
N ASN A 81 -7.37 -5.81 -13.37
CA ASN A 81 -7.07 -4.70 -12.46
C ASN A 81 -6.11 -5.15 -11.35
N GLY A 82 -6.33 -6.36 -10.82
CA GLY A 82 -5.41 -6.98 -9.87
C GLY A 82 -4.03 -7.24 -10.47
N LEU A 83 -3.98 -7.73 -11.72
CA LEU A 83 -2.71 -7.94 -12.43
C LEU A 83 -1.97 -6.62 -12.69
N GLN A 84 -2.67 -5.54 -13.05
CA GLN A 84 -2.08 -4.22 -13.21
C GLN A 84 -1.39 -3.74 -11.93
N MET A 85 -2.03 -3.92 -10.77
CA MET A 85 -1.43 -3.58 -9.47
C MET A 85 -0.18 -4.42 -9.17
N LEU A 86 -0.21 -5.73 -9.48
CA LEU A 86 0.96 -6.60 -9.30
C LEU A 86 2.12 -6.20 -10.22
N ILE A 87 1.83 -5.86 -11.48
CA ILE A 87 2.85 -5.38 -12.43
C ILE A 87 3.44 -4.06 -11.93
N PHE A 88 2.61 -3.11 -11.51
CA PHE A 88 3.07 -1.83 -10.99
C PHE A 88 3.95 -2.00 -9.74
N PHE A 89 3.54 -2.86 -8.82
CA PHE A 89 4.36 -3.24 -7.66
C PHE A 89 5.69 -3.88 -8.08
N GLY A 90 5.68 -4.75 -9.08
CA GLY A 90 6.90 -5.37 -9.62
C GLY A 90 7.86 -4.34 -10.22
N VAL A 91 7.36 -3.39 -11.01
CA VAL A 91 8.16 -2.30 -11.59
C VAL A 91 8.79 -1.44 -10.49
N ILE A 92 7.99 -1.02 -9.50
CA ILE A 92 8.49 -0.28 -8.33
C ILE A 92 9.56 -1.09 -7.59
N SER A 93 9.33 -2.38 -7.36
CA SER A 93 10.27 -3.26 -6.65
C SER A 93 11.61 -3.34 -7.36
N VAL A 94 11.60 -3.44 -8.70
CA VAL A 94 12.83 -3.42 -9.51
C VAL A 94 13.49 -2.05 -9.46
N LEU A 95 12.74 -0.95 -9.56
CA LEU A 95 13.28 0.40 -9.46
C LEU A 95 14.02 0.63 -8.14
N PHE A 96 13.43 0.22 -7.01
CA PHE A 96 14.06 0.32 -5.69
C PHE A 96 15.20 -0.67 -5.46
N PHE A 97 15.19 -1.82 -6.13
CA PHE A 97 16.30 -2.76 -6.04
C PHE A 97 17.60 -2.21 -6.65
N TYR A 98 17.49 -1.38 -7.68
CA TYR A 98 18.62 -0.72 -8.34
C TYR A 98 18.87 0.71 -7.86
N ASP A 99 18.05 1.22 -6.94
CA ASP A 99 18.23 2.56 -6.38
C ASP A 99 19.40 2.55 -5.37
N PRO A 100 20.40 3.44 -5.53
CA PRO A 100 21.56 3.48 -4.64
C PRO A 100 21.35 4.31 -3.36
N THR A 101 20.14 4.85 -3.11
CA THR A 101 19.84 5.68 -1.92
C THR A 101 19.63 4.90 -0.64
#